data_AF-A0A1F9B1N8-F1
#
_entry.id   AF-A0A1F9B1N8-F1
#
_cell.length_a   1.000
_cell.length_b   1.000
_cell.length_c   1.000
_cell.angle_alpha   90.00
_cell.angle_beta   90.00
_cell.angle_gamma   90.00
#
_symmetry.space_group_name_H-M   'P 1'
#
loop_
_entity.id
_entity.type
_entity.pdbx_description
1 polymer ?
#
loop_
_entity_poly.entity_id
_entity_poly.type
_entity_poly.pdbx_seq_one_letter_code
_entity_poly.pdbx_strand_id
1 'polypeptide(L)'
;MKRIEEQTYYEILEISPTATLKEIQRAYERSKETFQSDSVAIYSLFSEEEIEKIQTAIEEAYRVLMEETLRKDYDRSYYQEHSEVKQEKPPELKAISREKKESLSFTELSIEMGEVTYRGKTMKQIRERMGVELKAISAETKISQRVLEWIEEETLEKLPSIVYLKGFLKGYAQFLNLDPQKVVSGYLQFISEKKKK
;
A
#
# COMPACT_ATOMS: atom_id res chain seq x y z
N MET A 1 -4.41 1.97 -29.13
CA MET A 1 -5.06 1.42 -27.91
C MET A 1 -4.64 -0.03 -27.82
N LYS A 2 -4.19 -0.51 -26.64
CA LYS A 2 -3.80 -1.92 -26.45
C LYS A 2 -5.02 -2.81 -26.66
N ARG A 3 -4.84 -3.99 -27.23
CA ARG A 3 -5.94 -4.96 -27.35
C ARG A 3 -6.29 -5.52 -25.98
N ILE A 4 -7.54 -5.95 -25.79
CA ILE A 4 -8.01 -6.51 -24.50
C ILE A 4 -7.17 -7.73 -24.06
N GLU A 5 -6.67 -8.49 -25.03
CA GLU A 5 -5.77 -9.64 -24.86
C GLU A 5 -4.36 -9.28 -24.36
N GLU A 6 -3.95 -8.01 -24.49
CA GLU A 6 -2.65 -7.50 -24.02
C GLU A 6 -2.78 -6.72 -22.70
N GLN A 7 -4.00 -6.58 -22.19
CA GLN A 7 -4.28 -5.87 -20.95
C GLN A 7 -4.13 -6.81 -19.76
N THR A 8 -3.57 -6.28 -18.69
CA THR A 8 -3.42 -7.00 -17.43
C THR A 8 -4.77 -7.16 -16.73
N TYR A 9 -4.91 -8.14 -15.84
CA TYR A 9 -6.15 -8.31 -15.07
C TYR A 9 -6.49 -7.09 -14.21
N TYR A 10 -5.48 -6.31 -13.82
CA TYR A 10 -5.63 -5.04 -13.13
C TYR A 10 -6.17 -3.93 -14.05
N GLU A 11 -5.68 -3.86 -15.29
CA GLU A 11 -6.17 -2.92 -16.30
C GLU A 11 -7.60 -3.26 -16.75
N ILE A 12 -7.92 -4.56 -16.94
CA ILE A 12 -9.26 -5.02 -17.35
C ILE A 12 -10.35 -4.63 -16.34
N LEU A 13 -10.04 -4.69 -15.05
CA LEU A 13 -10.95 -4.27 -13.99
C LEU A 13 -10.77 -2.79 -13.58
N GLU A 14 -9.87 -2.05 -14.23
CA GLU A 14 -9.53 -0.65 -13.91
C GLU A 14 -9.15 -0.42 -12.43
N ILE A 15 -8.38 -1.34 -11.85
CA ILE A 15 -8.00 -1.32 -10.43
C ILE A 15 -6.49 -1.35 -10.24
N SER A 16 -6.04 -0.86 -9.08
CA SER A 16 -4.63 -0.95 -8.67
C SER A 16 -4.25 -2.38 -8.27
N PRO A 17 -2.99 -2.82 -8.49
CA PRO A 17 -2.45 -4.05 -7.90
C PRO A 17 -2.54 -4.11 -6.36
N THR A 18 -2.67 -2.95 -5.71
CA THR A 18 -2.87 -2.83 -4.25
C THR A 18 -4.34 -2.85 -3.83
N ALA A 19 -5.28 -3.07 -4.76
CA ALA A 19 -6.71 -3.04 -4.48
C ALA A 19 -7.12 -4.11 -3.47
N THR A 20 -8.01 -3.74 -2.57
CA THR A 20 -8.62 -4.62 -1.58
C THR A 20 -9.66 -5.53 -2.24
N LEU A 21 -9.99 -6.65 -1.60
CA LEU A 21 -10.99 -7.61 -2.12
C LEU A 21 -12.36 -6.95 -2.36
N LYS A 22 -12.77 -5.99 -1.51
CA LYS A 22 -14.01 -5.22 -1.68
C LYS A 22 -13.97 -4.35 -2.93
N GLU A 23 -12.82 -3.78 -3.26
CA GLU A 23 -12.64 -2.95 -4.46
C GLU A 23 -12.65 -3.82 -5.72
N ILE A 24 -12.02 -5.01 -5.68
CA ILE A 24 -12.06 -5.99 -6.78
C ILE A 24 -13.51 -6.42 -7.07
N GLN A 25 -14.27 -6.76 -6.02
CA GLN A 25 -15.66 -7.14 -6.17
C GLN A 25 -16.51 -6.01 -6.79
N ARG A 26 -16.36 -4.79 -6.27
CA ARG A 26 -17.10 -3.62 -6.78
C ARG A 26 -16.72 -3.29 -8.23
N ALA A 27 -15.46 -3.45 -8.59
CA ALA A 27 -14.98 -3.24 -9.95
C ALA A 27 -15.57 -4.29 -10.90
N TYR A 28 -15.57 -5.57 -10.51
CA TYR A 28 -16.21 -6.63 -11.28
C TYR A 28 -17.70 -6.37 -11.51
N GLU A 29 -18.46 -6.03 -10.47
CA GLU A 29 -19.88 -5.71 -10.58
C GLU A 29 -20.12 -4.55 -11.57
N ARG A 30 -19.32 -3.48 -11.47
CA ARG A 30 -19.41 -2.33 -12.38
C ARG A 30 -19.07 -2.67 -13.83
N SER A 31 -17.99 -3.43 -14.06
CA SER A 31 -17.61 -3.85 -15.40
C SER A 31 -18.67 -4.77 -15.99
N LYS A 32 -19.19 -5.69 -15.18
CA LYS A 32 -20.27 -6.58 -15.55
C LYS A 32 -21.53 -5.80 -15.95
N GLU A 33 -21.96 -4.81 -15.17
CA GLU A 33 -23.10 -3.95 -15.56
C GLU A 33 -22.89 -3.21 -16.88
N THR A 34 -21.65 -2.74 -17.12
CA THR A 34 -21.26 -2.01 -18.33
C THR A 34 -21.34 -2.90 -19.58
N PHE A 35 -21.01 -4.19 -19.45
CA PHE A 35 -20.90 -5.12 -20.58
C PHE A 35 -21.98 -6.20 -20.65
N GLN A 36 -22.85 -6.37 -19.64
CA GLN A 36 -23.92 -7.41 -19.63
C GLN A 36 -25.29 -6.95 -20.12
N SER A 37 -25.56 -5.64 -20.17
CA SER A 37 -26.91 -5.12 -20.38
C SER A 37 -27.13 -4.60 -21.79
N ASP A 38 -28.40 -4.43 -22.19
CA ASP A 38 -28.95 -3.85 -23.43
C ASP A 38 -28.49 -2.40 -23.70
N SER A 39 -27.28 -2.05 -23.31
CA SER A 39 -26.61 -0.81 -23.63
C SER A 39 -26.34 -0.81 -25.14
N VAL A 40 -27.33 -0.37 -25.90
CA VAL A 40 -27.30 -0.18 -27.37
C VAL A 40 -26.05 0.59 -27.80
N ALA A 41 -25.53 1.46 -26.92
CA ALA A 41 -24.31 2.21 -27.14
C ALA A 41 -23.04 1.33 -27.23
N ILE A 42 -22.97 0.21 -26.51
CA ILE A 42 -21.80 -0.68 -26.49
C ILE A 42 -21.77 -1.59 -27.72
N TYR A 43 -22.91 -2.18 -28.09
CA TYR A 43 -23.05 -3.02 -29.30
C TYR A 43 -22.85 -2.25 -30.62
N SER A 44 -22.91 -0.92 -30.59
CA SER A 44 -22.58 -0.06 -31.74
C SER A 44 -21.07 0.20 -31.86
N LEU A 45 -20.33 0.12 -30.75
CA LEU A 45 -18.90 0.40 -30.69
C LEU A 45 -18.04 -0.86 -30.84
N PHE A 46 -18.57 -2.03 -30.49
CA PHE A 46 -17.87 -3.32 -30.51
C PHE A 46 -18.74 -4.38 -31.19
N SER A 47 -18.10 -5.30 -31.91
CA SER A 47 -18.77 -6.48 -32.45
C SER A 47 -19.18 -7.46 -31.34
N GLU A 48 -20.17 -8.32 -31.60
CA GLU A 48 -20.60 -9.37 -30.65
C GLU A 48 -19.41 -10.24 -30.20
N GLU A 49 -18.52 -10.61 -31.13
CA GLU A 49 -17.30 -11.37 -30.82
C GLU A 49 -16.33 -10.62 -29.90
N GLU A 50 -16.20 -9.30 -30.03
CA GLU A 50 -15.35 -8.50 -29.16
C GLU A 50 -15.97 -8.35 -27.76
N ILE A 51 -17.29 -8.22 -27.68
CA ILE A 51 -18.01 -8.14 -26.41
C ILE A 51 -17.86 -9.45 -25.64
N GLU A 52 -18.01 -10.60 -26.30
CA GLU A 52 -17.78 -11.91 -25.69
C GLU A 52 -16.35 -12.03 -25.13
N LYS A 53 -15.35 -11.56 -25.89
CA LYS A 53 -13.95 -11.55 -25.43
C LYS A 53 -13.76 -10.65 -24.20
N ILE A 54 -14.37 -9.46 -24.19
CA ILE A 54 -14.28 -8.53 -23.06
C ILE A 54 -14.96 -9.13 -21.82
N GLN A 55 -16.16 -9.70 -21.98
CA GLN A 55 -16.87 -10.35 -20.88
C GLN A 55 -16.05 -11.52 -20.31
N THR A 56 -15.49 -12.36 -21.19
CA THR A 56 -14.63 -13.49 -20.78
C THR A 56 -13.40 -12.99 -20.02
N ALA A 57 -12.73 -11.95 -20.52
CA ALA A 57 -11.56 -11.36 -19.87
C ALA A 57 -11.90 -10.78 -18.48
N ILE A 58 -13.06 -10.15 -18.31
CA ILE A 58 -13.53 -9.62 -17.02
C ILE A 58 -13.76 -10.77 -16.01
N GLU A 59 -14.36 -11.87 -16.44
CA GLU A 59 -14.60 -13.04 -15.59
C GLU A 59 -13.30 -13.73 -15.17
N GLU A 60 -12.37 -13.90 -16.11
CA GLU A 60 -11.05 -14.46 -15.81
C GLU A 60 -10.27 -13.57 -14.84
N ALA A 61 -10.24 -12.25 -15.09
CA ALA A 61 -9.59 -11.29 -14.22
C ALA A 61 -10.15 -11.34 -12.80
N TYR A 62 -11.47 -11.38 -12.64
CA TYR A 62 -12.10 -11.50 -11.34
C TYR A 62 -11.76 -12.81 -10.64
N ARG A 63 -11.82 -13.95 -11.34
CA ARG A 63 -11.51 -15.26 -10.76
C ARG A 63 -10.08 -15.34 -10.24
N VAL A 64 -9.12 -14.82 -11.01
CA VAL A 64 -7.71 -14.81 -10.62
C VAL A 64 -7.47 -13.85 -9.45
N LEU A 65 -8.11 -12.69 -9.44
CA LEU A 65 -7.87 -11.66 -8.43
C LEU A 65 -8.66 -11.85 -7.12
N MET A 66 -9.79 -12.55 -7.16
CA MET A 66 -10.59 -12.89 -5.98
C MET A 66 -9.93 -14.01 -5.14
N GLU A 67 -9.27 -14.96 -5.79
CA GLU A 67 -8.57 -16.05 -5.12
C GLU A 67 -7.17 -15.62 -4.66
N GLU A 68 -6.91 -15.66 -3.35
CA GLU A 68 -5.66 -15.15 -2.77
C GLU A 68 -4.41 -15.90 -3.29
N THR A 69 -4.53 -17.20 -3.56
CA THR A 69 -3.45 -18.03 -4.11
C THR A 69 -3.18 -17.68 -5.56
N LEU A 70 -4.21 -17.61 -6.40
CA LEU A 70 -4.10 -17.28 -7.82
C LEU A 70 -3.59 -15.84 -8.01
N ARG A 71 -4.06 -14.88 -7.21
CA ARG A 71 -3.57 -13.50 -7.24
C ARG A 71 -2.10 -13.41 -6.89
N LYS A 72 -1.63 -14.17 -5.90
CA LYS A 72 -0.20 -14.21 -5.53
C LYS A 72 0.68 -14.76 -6.64
N ASP A 73 0.20 -15.78 -7.34
CA ASP A 73 0.95 -16.39 -8.44
C ASP A 73 0.94 -15.49 -9.68
N TYR A 74 -0.20 -14.84 -9.98
CA TYR A 74 -0.28 -13.82 -11.02
C TYR A 74 0.58 -12.60 -10.71
N ASP A 75 0.60 -12.11 -9.47
CA ASP A 75 1.51 -11.03 -9.05
C ASP A 75 2.96 -11.42 -9.29
N ARG A 76 3.31 -12.68 -9.02
CA ARG A 76 4.67 -13.18 -9.20
C ARG A 76 5.08 -13.13 -10.67
N SER A 77 4.23 -13.58 -11.59
CA SER A 77 4.49 -13.50 -13.03
C SER A 77 4.43 -12.05 -13.54
N TYR A 78 3.49 -11.24 -13.04
CA TYR A 78 3.35 -9.83 -13.39
C TYR A 78 4.63 -9.04 -13.08
N TYR A 79 5.20 -9.21 -11.88
CA TYR A 79 6.46 -8.57 -11.51
C TYR A 79 7.67 -9.18 -12.24
N GLN A 80 7.62 -10.45 -12.66
CA GLN A 80 8.70 -11.03 -13.47
C GLN A 80 8.76 -10.42 -14.88
N GLU A 81 7.61 -10.26 -15.56
CA GLU A 81 7.56 -9.66 -16.90
C GLU A 81 7.72 -8.13 -16.90
N HIS A 82 7.27 -7.45 -15.85
CA HIS A 82 7.34 -5.98 -15.73
C HIS A 82 8.55 -5.48 -14.91
N SER A 83 9.56 -6.33 -14.68
CA SER A 83 10.78 -5.99 -13.95
C SER A 83 11.93 -5.53 -14.85
N GLU A 84 11.96 -4.24 -15.17
CA GLU A 84 13.22 -3.47 -15.21
C GLU A 84 13.53 -2.76 -13.88
N VAL A 85 12.85 -3.12 -12.78
CA VAL A 85 13.29 -2.76 -11.42
C VAL A 85 13.33 -4.00 -10.54
N LYS A 86 14.56 -4.30 -10.10
CA LYS A 86 15.03 -5.52 -9.43
C LYS A 86 14.34 -5.81 -8.08
N GLN A 87 13.84 -7.05 -7.99
CA GLN A 87 13.95 -8.04 -6.90
C GLN A 87 13.27 -7.75 -5.54
N GLU A 88 12.58 -8.67 -4.86
CA GLU A 88 12.24 -10.10 -5.03
C GLU A 88 11.18 -10.48 -3.95
N LYS A 89 10.19 -11.34 -4.27
CA LYS A 89 9.32 -12.06 -3.31
C LYS A 89 9.74 -13.58 -3.28
N PRO A 90 9.15 -14.48 -2.45
CA PRO A 90 9.56 -14.91 -1.10
C PRO A 90 9.86 -16.43 -0.98
N PRO A 91 10.37 -16.94 0.16
CA PRO A 91 10.01 -18.30 0.57
C PRO A 91 9.36 -18.34 1.96
N GLU A 92 8.15 -18.87 1.96
CA GLU A 92 7.63 -19.94 2.83
C GLU A 92 7.79 -19.85 4.36
N LEU A 93 6.63 -19.92 5.01
CA LEU A 93 6.40 -19.98 6.44
C LEU A 93 7.20 -21.13 7.09
N LYS A 94 8.05 -20.79 8.06
CA LYS A 94 8.20 -21.64 9.24
C LYS A 94 7.33 -21.08 10.36
N ALA A 95 6.33 -21.86 10.72
CA ALA A 95 5.56 -21.70 11.93
C ALA A 95 6.50 -21.49 13.12
N ILE A 96 6.36 -20.35 13.78
CA ILE A 96 6.75 -20.20 15.18
C ILE A 96 5.50 -19.72 15.89
N SER A 97 4.81 -20.73 16.42
CA SER A 97 4.29 -20.79 17.78
C SER A 97 3.98 -19.44 18.44
N ARG A 98 2.67 -19.23 18.63
CA ARG A 98 2.07 -18.35 19.64
C ARG A 98 2.96 -18.23 20.88
N GLU A 99 3.34 -17.02 21.25
CA GLU A 99 3.33 -16.63 22.66
C GLU A 99 2.89 -15.17 22.79
N LYS A 100 1.77 -15.05 23.51
CA LYS A 100 1.12 -13.85 23.97
C LYS A 100 1.94 -13.26 25.12
N LYS A 101 2.61 -12.14 24.92
CA LYS A 101 3.09 -11.19 25.94
C LYS A 101 3.26 -9.84 25.24
N GLU A 102 2.91 -8.69 25.77
CA GLU A 102 2.19 -8.25 26.95
C GLU A 102 1.91 -6.78 26.62
N SER A 103 0.69 -6.31 26.87
CA SER A 103 0.33 -4.92 26.67
C SER A 103 1.15 -4.04 27.61
N LEU A 104 2.04 -3.20 27.07
CA LEU A 104 2.49 -2.01 27.76
C LEU A 104 1.68 -0.83 27.22
N SER A 105 0.81 -0.33 28.09
CA SER A 105 -0.05 0.80 27.82
C SER A 105 0.80 2.06 27.63
N PHE A 106 0.65 2.66 26.46
CA PHE A 106 1.21 3.96 26.07
C PHE A 106 0.89 5.10 27.07
N THR A 107 -0.11 4.93 27.93
CA THR A 107 -0.51 5.91 28.93
C THR A 107 0.59 6.19 29.97
N GLU A 108 1.45 5.22 30.29
CA GLU A 108 2.53 5.41 31.29
C GLU A 108 3.77 6.12 30.74
N LEU A 109 3.99 6.13 29.41
CA LEU A 109 5.11 6.87 28.81
C LEU A 109 4.84 8.38 28.66
N SER A 110 3.60 8.82 28.88
CA SER A 110 3.18 10.20 28.61
C SER A 110 3.67 11.20 29.68
N ILE A 111 4.18 10.74 30.81
CA ILE A 111 4.37 11.60 32.01
C ILE A 111 5.78 12.24 32.08
N GLU A 112 6.80 11.73 31.38
CA GLU A 112 8.18 12.26 31.53
C GLU A 112 8.69 13.18 30.42
N MET A 113 8.00 13.28 29.27
CA MET A 113 8.51 14.04 28.13
C MET A 113 7.59 15.21 27.80
N GLY A 114 7.91 16.39 28.35
CA GLY A 114 7.29 17.66 27.98
C GLY A 114 7.30 17.92 26.46
N GLU A 115 6.37 18.76 25.98
CA GLU A 115 6.09 19.08 24.55
C GLU A 115 6.92 18.29 23.53
N VAL A 116 6.53 17.05 23.29
CA VAL A 116 7.24 16.19 22.32
C VAL A 116 7.05 16.78 20.93
N THR A 117 8.11 17.40 20.41
CA THR A 117 8.18 17.77 19.00
C THR A 117 8.42 16.50 18.19
N TYR A 118 7.38 16.01 17.52
CA TYR A 118 7.42 14.80 16.70
C TYR A 118 8.15 15.06 15.37
N ARG A 119 9.45 14.78 15.34
CA ARG A 119 10.33 14.84 14.16
C ARG A 119 11.08 13.53 13.97
N GLY A 120 11.82 13.41 12.87
CA GLY A 120 12.55 12.19 12.47
C GLY A 120 13.40 11.60 13.60
N LYS A 121 14.20 12.43 14.26
CA LYS A 121 15.04 11.98 15.38
C LYS A 121 14.24 11.49 16.59
N THR A 122 13.14 12.15 16.92
CA THR A 122 12.26 11.76 18.04
C THR A 122 11.59 10.42 17.74
N MET A 123 11.13 10.24 16.50
CA MET A 123 10.50 9.00 16.02
C MET A 123 11.49 7.83 16.05
N LYS A 124 12.76 8.07 15.72
CA LYS A 124 13.85 7.10 15.86
C LYS A 124 14.09 6.69 17.30
N GLN A 125 14.18 7.65 18.22
CA GLN A 125 14.40 7.38 19.64
C GLN A 125 13.26 6.54 20.25
N ILE A 126 12.01 6.83 19.88
CA ILE A 126 10.85 6.06 20.34
C ILE A 126 10.94 4.62 19.81
N ARG A 127 11.22 4.45 18.52
CA ARG A 127 11.39 3.13 17.91
C ARG A 127 12.48 2.30 18.61
N GLU A 128 13.66 2.89 18.82
CA GLU A 128 14.80 2.21 19.43
C GLU A 128 14.52 1.83 20.89
N ARG A 129 13.82 2.69 21.66
CA ARG A 129 13.38 2.37 23.03
C ARG A 129 12.34 1.26 23.08
N MET A 130 11.49 1.14 22.07
CA MET A 130 10.53 0.04 21.93
C MET A 130 11.20 -1.26 21.44
N GLY A 131 12.50 -1.24 21.13
CA GLY A 131 13.22 -2.40 20.60
C GLY A 131 12.75 -2.82 19.20
N VAL A 132 12.16 -1.88 18.45
CA VAL A 132 11.57 -2.16 17.14
C VAL A 132 12.60 -1.89 16.03
N GLU A 133 12.80 -2.85 15.14
CA GLU A 133 13.60 -2.64 13.95
C GLU A 133 12.80 -1.96 12.84
N LEU A 134 13.46 -1.16 12.00
CA LEU A 134 12.84 -0.53 10.82
C LEU A 134 12.20 -1.56 9.88
N LYS A 135 12.76 -2.76 9.83
CA LYS A 135 12.19 -3.91 9.11
C LYS A 135 10.80 -4.29 9.61
N ALA A 136 10.56 -4.28 10.92
CA ALA A 136 9.27 -4.60 11.50
C ALA A 136 8.22 -3.54 11.14
N ILE A 137 8.60 -2.26 11.23
CA ILE A 137 7.71 -1.16 10.84
C ILE A 137 7.42 -1.21 9.34
N SER A 138 8.44 -1.48 8.53
CA SER A 138 8.31 -1.61 7.08
C SER A 138 7.37 -2.75 6.70
N ALA A 139 7.45 -3.88 7.40
CA ALA A 139 6.60 -5.04 7.16
C ALA A 139 5.11 -4.73 7.43
N GLU A 140 4.82 -3.99 8.49
CA GLU A 140 3.46 -3.67 8.93
C GLU A 140 2.86 -2.49 8.13
N THR A 141 3.62 -1.41 8.01
CA THR A 141 3.15 -0.15 7.39
C THR A 141 3.25 -0.14 5.87
N LYS A 142 3.96 -1.12 5.29
CA LYS A 142 4.31 -1.17 3.86
C LYS A 142 5.15 0.01 3.38
N ILE A 143 5.75 0.76 4.29
CA ILE A 143 6.68 1.84 3.98
C ILE A 143 8.06 1.22 3.81
N SER A 144 8.79 1.58 2.75
CA SER A 144 10.16 1.07 2.55
C SER A 144 11.07 1.46 3.72
N GLN A 145 11.91 0.52 4.19
CA GLN A 145 12.92 0.80 5.24
C GLN A 145 13.76 2.03 4.89
N ARG A 146 14.13 2.17 3.62
CA ARG A 146 14.92 3.32 3.14
C ARG A 146 14.16 4.65 3.26
N VAL A 147 12.83 4.63 3.08
CA VAL A 147 11.97 5.80 3.31
C VAL A 147 11.86 6.08 4.80
N LEU A 148 11.73 5.05 5.63
CA LEU A 148 11.73 5.20 7.09
C LEU A 148 13.06 5.75 7.60
N GLU A 149 14.19 5.29 7.06
CA GLU A 149 15.52 5.84 7.30
C GLU A 149 15.57 7.31 6.90
N TRP A 150 15.11 7.69 5.71
CA TRP A 150 15.09 9.10 5.29
C TRP A 150 14.20 9.98 6.18
N ILE A 151 13.09 9.42 6.69
CA ILE A 151 12.22 10.10 7.66
C ILE A 151 12.96 10.28 8.98
N GLU A 152 13.62 9.25 9.50
CA GLU A 152 14.37 9.30 10.76
C GLU A 152 15.62 10.19 10.70
N GLU A 153 16.33 10.15 9.57
CA GLU A 153 17.53 10.96 9.28
C GLU A 153 17.18 12.37 8.83
N GLU A 154 15.89 12.69 8.64
CA GLU A 154 15.40 13.99 8.19
C GLU A 154 16.00 14.40 6.83
N THR A 155 16.25 13.43 5.95
CA THR A 155 16.87 13.62 4.63
C THR A 155 15.86 14.16 3.61
N LEU A 156 15.53 15.44 3.74
CA LEU A 156 14.44 16.10 3.00
C LEU A 156 14.53 15.98 1.48
N GLU A 157 15.73 15.90 0.92
CA GLU A 157 15.98 15.82 -0.52
C GLU A 157 15.54 14.49 -1.13
N LYS A 158 15.58 13.42 -0.34
CA LYS A 158 15.21 12.06 -0.77
C LYS A 158 13.80 11.69 -0.33
N LEU A 159 13.12 12.55 0.43
CA LEU A 159 11.78 12.28 0.89
C LEU A 159 10.79 12.22 -0.29
N PRO A 160 9.81 11.31 -0.22
CA PRO A 160 8.68 11.28 -1.15
C PRO A 160 7.89 12.61 -1.15
N SER A 161 6.99 12.77 -2.13
CA SER A 161 6.12 13.95 -2.17
C SER A 161 5.34 14.10 -0.86
N ILE A 162 5.01 15.34 -0.49
CA ILE A 162 4.32 15.66 0.77
C ILE A 162 3.00 14.88 0.93
N VAL A 163 2.34 14.52 -0.18
CA VAL A 163 1.11 13.72 -0.19
C VAL A 163 1.39 12.30 0.33
N TYR A 164 2.40 11.63 -0.21
CA TYR A 164 2.82 10.29 0.24
C TYR A 164 3.44 10.33 1.64
N LEU A 165 4.25 11.34 1.92
CA LEU A 165 4.90 11.52 3.21
C LEU A 165 3.88 11.61 4.35
N LYS A 166 2.76 12.32 4.18
CA LYS A 166 1.67 12.36 5.16
C LYS A 166 1.10 10.97 5.46
N GLY A 167 0.90 10.15 4.42
CA GLY A 167 0.45 8.76 4.57
C GLY A 167 1.47 7.91 5.32
N PHE A 168 2.75 8.05 4.98
CA PHE A 168 3.84 7.31 5.63
C PHE A 168 4.02 7.69 7.10
N LEU A 169 4.01 8.99 7.42
CA LEU A 169 4.06 9.48 8.80
C LEU A 169 2.87 8.99 9.62
N LYS A 170 1.67 8.92 9.02
CA LYS A 170 0.47 8.38 9.67
C LYS A 170 0.64 6.90 10.00
N GLY A 171 1.09 6.09 9.04
CA GLY A 171 1.32 4.65 9.24
C GLY A 171 2.42 4.38 10.28
N TYR A 172 3.50 5.16 10.25
CA TYR A 172 4.58 5.06 11.22
C TYR A 172 4.13 5.41 12.64
N ALA A 173 3.35 6.49 12.78
CA ALA A 173 2.78 6.89 14.06
C ALA A 173 1.85 5.81 14.62
N GLN A 174 0.98 5.25 13.78
CA GLN A 174 0.08 4.16 14.16
C GLN A 174 0.85 2.92 14.62
N PHE A 175 1.96 2.58 13.95
CA PHE A 175 2.82 1.46 14.35
C PHE A 175 3.41 1.66 15.75
N LEU A 176 3.93 2.86 16.02
CA LEU A 176 4.50 3.21 17.32
C LEU A 176 3.45 3.56 18.39
N ASN A 177 2.16 3.37 18.08
CA ASN A 177 1.04 3.71 18.93
C ASN A 177 1.00 5.19 19.37
N LEU A 178 1.50 6.09 18.50
CA LEU A 178 1.51 7.54 18.66
C LEU A 178 0.27 8.17 18.00
N ASP A 179 -0.06 9.40 18.41
CA ASP A 179 -1.10 10.20 17.77
C ASP A 179 -0.67 10.58 16.33
N PRO A 180 -1.35 10.08 15.29
CA PRO A 180 -0.93 10.33 13.92
C PRO A 180 -1.08 11.78 13.49
N GLN A 181 -2.03 12.53 14.05
CA GLN A 181 -2.21 13.94 13.71
C GLN A 181 -1.09 14.79 14.28
N LYS A 182 -0.66 14.51 15.53
CA LYS A 182 0.47 15.22 16.15
C LYS A 182 1.78 14.93 15.44
N VAL A 183 2.01 13.68 15.04
CA VAL A 183 3.23 13.28 14.31
C VAL A 183 3.30 13.95 12.94
N VAL A 184 2.22 13.89 12.16
CA VAL A 184 2.18 14.52 10.83
C VAL A 184 2.37 16.04 10.95
N SER A 185 1.63 16.70 11.85
CA SER A 185 1.69 18.15 11.99
C SER A 185 3.08 18.61 12.44
N GLY A 186 3.66 17.96 13.46
CA GLY A 186 4.99 18.30 13.96
C GLY A 186 6.09 18.11 12.91
N TYR A 187 6.03 17.00 12.16
CA TYR A 187 7.04 16.72 11.13
C TYR A 187 6.93 17.69 9.95
N LEU A 188 5.72 18.03 9.50
CA LEU A 188 5.52 18.98 8.41
C LEU A 188 5.89 20.41 8.78
N GLN A 189 5.61 20.84 10.02
CA GLN A 189 6.05 22.13 10.53
C GLN A 189 7.58 22.23 10.45
N PHE A 190 8.29 21.20 10.91
CA PHE A 190 9.75 21.12 10.80
C PHE A 190 10.25 21.23 9.36
N ILE A 191 9.65 20.50 8.39
CA ILE A 191 10.04 20.62 6.98
C ILE A 191 9.83 22.05 6.47
N SER A 192 8.72 22.69 6.84
CA SER A 192 8.39 24.04 6.38
C SER A 192 9.36 25.10 6.90
N GLU A 193 9.85 24.95 8.13
CA GLU A 193 10.85 25.83 8.74
C GLU A 193 12.23 25.62 8.10
N LYS A 194 12.60 24.36 7.82
CA LYS A 194 13.87 23.99 7.16
C LYS A 194 13.94 24.42 5.69
N LYS A 195 12.81 24.51 4.98
CA LYS A 195 12.76 25.01 3.59
C LYS A 195 12.75 26.54 3.48
N LYS A 196 12.46 27.26 4.56
CA LYS A 196 12.44 28.73 4.62
C LYS A 196 13.80 29.34 4.99
N LYS A 197 14.74 28.52 5.48
CA LYS A 197 16.13 28.89 5.76
C LYS A 197 17.02 28.48 4.59
#